data_AF-A0AAD9NLA6-F1
#
_entry.id   AF-A0AAD9NLA6-F1
#
_cell.length_a   1.000
_cell.length_b   1.000
_cell.length_c   1.000
_cell.angle_alpha   90.00
_cell.angle_beta   90.00
_cell.angle_gamma   90.00
#
_symmetry.space_group_name_H-M   'P 1'
#
loop_
_entity.id
_entity.type
_entity.pdbx_description
1 polymer ?
#
loop_
_entity_poly.entity_id
_entity_poly.type
_entity_poly.pdbx_seq_one_letter_code
_entity_poly.pdbx_strand_id
1 'polypeptide(L)'
;MPPEASSRQPRILCMIMTTPGGWERKAYAVRETWARRCDVTTFFYSREAGNITGARALDVPEGRDHLTGKTMAALRLSFTEHGDAIDWFLKGDDDTYIIMENP
;
A
#
# COMPACT_ATOMS: atom_id res chain seq x y z
N MET A 1 6.53 17.69 34.33
CA MET A 1 6.18 16.73 33.26
C MET A 1 5.69 17.55 32.07
N PRO A 2 6.23 17.35 30.87
CA PRO A 2 5.68 18.02 29.69
C PRO A 2 4.25 17.49 29.43
N PRO A 3 3.36 18.31 28.86
CA PRO A 3 1.99 17.90 28.60
C PRO A 3 1.98 16.72 27.62
N GLU A 4 1.15 15.71 27.89
CA GLU A 4 0.91 14.60 26.98
C GLU A 4 0.53 15.16 25.60
N ALA A 5 1.24 14.71 24.57
CA ALA A 5 0.92 15.06 23.20
C ALA A 5 -0.54 14.69 22.94
N SER A 6 -1.34 15.67 22.50
CA SER A 6 -2.67 15.45 21.96
C SER A 6 -2.63 14.24 21.01
N SER A 7 -3.30 13.16 21.39
CA SER A 7 -3.26 11.86 20.71
C SER A 7 -4.06 11.91 19.41
N ARG A 8 -3.59 12.70 18.43
CA ARG A 8 -4.16 12.63 17.09
C ARG A 8 -4.01 11.21 16.57
N GLN A 9 -5.04 10.70 15.89
CA GLN A 9 -4.96 9.39 15.27
C GLN A 9 -3.77 9.36 14.28
N PRO A 10 -2.96 8.28 14.28
CA PRO A 10 -1.85 8.14 13.36
C PRO A 10 -2.37 8.08 11.93
N ARG A 11 -1.69 8.79 11.01
CA ARG A 11 -1.97 8.74 9.57
C ARG A 11 -1.24 7.55 8.96
N ILE A 12 -1.95 6.70 8.25
CA ILE A 12 -1.43 5.43 7.71
C ILE A 12 -1.52 5.43 6.18
N LEU A 13 -0.40 5.11 5.54
CA LEU A 13 -0.36 4.78 4.11
C LEU A 13 -0.30 3.26 3.93
N CYS A 14 -1.26 2.72 3.19
CA CYS A 14 -1.33 1.30 2.84
C CYS A 14 -0.76 1.05 1.44
N MET A 15 0.36 0.34 1.38
CA MET A 15 1.00 -0.15 0.16
C MET A 15 0.52 -1.57 -0.13
N ILE A 16 -0.27 -1.75 -1.18
CA ILE A 16 -0.93 -3.02 -1.47
C ILE A 16 -0.36 -3.61 -2.74
N MET A 17 0.32 -4.74 -2.63
CA MET A 17 0.91 -5.43 -3.78
C MET A 17 -0.15 -6.27 -4.49
N THR A 18 -0.20 -6.17 -5.80
CA THR A 18 -1.04 -7.03 -6.64
C THR A 18 -0.26 -7.46 -7.87
N THR A 19 -0.83 -8.41 -8.59
CA THR A 19 -0.36 -8.80 -9.92
C THR A 19 -1.27 -8.17 -10.96
N PRO A 20 -0.82 -8.05 -12.21
CA PRO A 20 -1.63 -7.48 -13.28
C PRO A 20 -3.01 -8.13 -13.47
N GLY A 21 -3.09 -9.46 -13.36
CA GLY A 21 -4.36 -10.19 -13.40
C GLY A 21 -5.13 -10.21 -12.06
N GLY A 22 -4.48 -9.78 -10.97
CA GLY A 22 -5.08 -9.70 -9.63
C GLY A 22 -5.92 -8.45 -9.41
N TRP A 23 -5.72 -7.41 -10.22
CA TRP A 23 -6.40 -6.12 -10.04
C TRP A 23 -7.93 -6.24 -9.98
N GLU A 24 -8.53 -6.74 -11.06
CA GLU A 24 -9.99 -6.84 -11.19
C GLU A 24 -10.61 -7.90 -10.27
N ARG A 25 -9.82 -8.93 -9.90
CA ARG A 25 -10.33 -10.09 -9.16
C ARG A 25 -10.18 -9.98 -7.65
N LYS A 26 -9.12 -9.31 -7.19
CA LYS A 26 -8.69 -9.33 -5.78
C LYS A 26 -8.47 -7.93 -5.24
N ALA A 27 -7.63 -7.13 -5.89
CA ALA A 27 -7.27 -5.79 -5.40
C ALA A 27 -8.51 -4.88 -5.28
N TYR A 28 -9.48 -5.04 -6.18
CA TYR A 28 -10.77 -4.36 -6.09
C TYR A 28 -11.49 -4.63 -4.77
N ALA A 29 -11.54 -5.89 -4.31
CA ALA A 29 -12.19 -6.24 -3.05
C ALA A 29 -11.46 -5.63 -1.84
N VAL A 30 -10.13 -5.63 -1.86
CA VAL A 30 -9.31 -4.96 -0.85
C VAL A 30 -9.61 -3.44 -0.82
N ARG A 31 -9.66 -2.81 -2.01
CA ARG A 31 -9.99 -1.39 -2.17
C ARG A 31 -11.37 -1.04 -1.61
N GLU A 32 -12.36 -1.90 -1.83
CA GLU A 32 -13.73 -1.64 -1.37
C GLU A 32 -13.99 -2.02 0.10
N THR A 33 -13.01 -2.60 0.80
CA THR A 33 -13.17 -3.07 2.18
C THR A 33 -12.22 -2.38 3.16
N TRP A 34 -11.19 -3.06 3.63
CA TRP A 34 -10.35 -2.60 4.74
C TRP A 34 -9.44 -1.45 4.35
N ALA A 35 -8.98 -1.40 3.09
CA ALA A 35 -8.07 -0.35 2.63
C ALA A 35 -8.72 1.05 2.57
N ARG A 36 -10.05 1.14 2.64
CA ARG A 36 -10.78 2.42 2.76
C ARG A 36 -10.54 3.15 4.08
N ARG A 37 -9.96 2.45 5.06
CA ARG A 37 -9.68 2.97 6.41
C ARG A 37 -8.26 3.51 6.55
N CYS A 38 -7.41 3.33 5.54
CA CYS A 38 -6.12 3.99 5.48
C CYS A 38 -6.30 5.43 4.98
N ASP A 39 -5.49 6.37 5.47
CA ASP A 39 -5.51 7.77 5.03
C ASP A 39 -5.07 7.90 3.57
N VAL A 40 -4.09 7.08 3.16
CA VAL A 40 -3.64 6.94 1.77
C VAL A 40 -3.58 5.46 1.43
N THR A 41 -4.11 5.09 0.27
CA THR A 41 -4.02 3.73 -0.25
C THR A 41 -3.41 3.76 -1.64
N THR A 42 -2.37 2.95 -1.84
CA THR A 42 -1.67 2.84 -3.11
C THR A 42 -1.49 1.38 -3.46
N PHE A 43 -1.98 1.00 -4.63
CA PHE A 43 -1.78 -0.33 -5.17
C PHE A 43 -0.57 -0.35 -6.10
N PHE A 44 0.23 -1.41 -6.01
CA PHE A 44 1.46 -1.57 -6.78
C PHE A 44 1.45 -2.88 -7.57
N TYR A 45 1.96 -2.84 -8.79
CA TYR A 45 2.08 -4.00 -9.67
C TYR A 45 3.32 -3.85 -10.57
N SER A 46 3.78 -4.92 -11.23
CA SER A 46 4.92 -4.81 -12.15
C SER A 46 4.52 -4.25 -13.50
N ARG A 47 5.33 -3.32 -14.02
CA ARG A 47 5.09 -2.59 -15.28
C ARG A 47 4.89 -3.48 -16.51
N GLU A 48 5.44 -4.69 -16.51
CA GLU A 48 5.48 -5.62 -17.66
C GLU A 48 4.10 -5.91 -18.26
N ALA A 49 3.01 -5.67 -17.53
CA ALA A 49 1.64 -5.91 -18.01
C ALA A 49 0.88 -4.66 -18.48
N GLY A 50 1.56 -3.56 -18.74
CA GLY A 50 0.94 -2.33 -19.26
C GLY A 50 0.39 -1.41 -18.16
N ASN A 51 -0.53 -0.51 -18.52
CA ASN A 51 -1.06 0.50 -17.60
C ASN A 51 -2.38 0.02 -16.96
N ILE A 52 -2.45 0.01 -15.62
CA ILE A 52 -3.64 -0.32 -14.85
C ILE A 52 -4.16 0.93 -14.16
N THR A 53 -5.37 1.36 -14.55
CA THR A 53 -6.01 2.53 -13.94
C THR A 53 -6.28 2.29 -12.45
N GLY A 54 -5.72 3.15 -11.60
CA GLY A 54 -5.87 3.06 -10.15
C GLY A 54 -4.76 2.29 -9.43
N ALA A 55 -3.77 1.77 -10.16
CA ALA A 55 -2.57 1.16 -9.59
C ALA A 55 -1.29 1.80 -10.15
N ARG A 56 -0.18 1.61 -9.43
CA ARG A 56 1.13 2.18 -9.74
C ARG A 56 2.07 1.08 -10.23
N ALA A 57 2.61 1.29 -11.43
CA ALA A 57 3.59 0.38 -12.01
C ALA A 57 4.96 0.55 -11.35
N LEU A 58 5.53 -0.55 -10.88
CA LEU A 58 6.92 -0.65 -10.43
C LEU A 58 7.79 -1.19 -11.57
N ASP A 59 8.99 -0.62 -11.70
CA ASP A 59 10.01 -1.10 -12.63
C ASP A 59 10.82 -2.24 -12.00
N VAL A 60 10.10 -3.30 -11.63
CA VAL A 60 10.63 -4.53 -11.02
C VAL A 60 9.88 -5.70 -11.66
N PRO A 61 10.56 -6.76 -12.14
CA PRO A 61 9.90 -7.88 -12.81
C PRO A 61 8.87 -8.64 -11.95
N GLU A 62 7.95 -9.34 -12.61
CA GLU A 62 7.05 -10.27 -11.94
C GLU A 62 7.79 -11.51 -11.39
N GLY A 63 7.25 -12.09 -10.32
CA GLY A 63 7.81 -13.31 -9.71
C GLY A 63 8.08 -13.18 -8.22
N ARG A 64 8.08 -14.34 -7.55
CA ARG A 64 8.28 -14.42 -6.08
C ARG A 64 9.68 -14.00 -5.66
N ASP A 65 10.68 -14.25 -6.50
CA ASP A 65 12.08 -13.90 -6.22
C ASP A 65 12.32 -12.38 -6.22
N HIS A 66 11.37 -11.60 -6.77
CA HIS A 66 11.44 -10.15 -6.85
C HIS A 66 10.61 -9.41 -5.79
N LEU A 67 9.94 -10.11 -4.87
CA LEU A 67 9.02 -9.50 -3.88
C LEU A 67 9.70 -8.47 -2.98
N THR A 68 10.93 -8.75 -2.55
CA THR A 68 11.72 -7.79 -1.76
C THR A 68 12.02 -6.53 -2.57
N GLY A 69 12.40 -6.69 -3.84
CA GLY A 69 12.65 -5.56 -4.75
C GLY A 69 11.40 -4.69 -4.95
N LYS A 70 10.24 -5.32 -5.17
CA LYS A 70 8.95 -4.62 -5.28
C LYS A 70 8.60 -3.87 -4.00
N THR A 71 8.76 -4.51 -2.85
CA THR A 71 8.48 -3.89 -1.55
C THR A 71 9.34 -2.65 -1.32
N MET A 72 10.65 -2.74 -1.61
CA MET A 72 11.55 -1.60 -1.46
C MET A 72 11.28 -0.48 -2.46
N ALA A 73 10.91 -0.81 -3.71
CA ALA A 73 10.55 0.17 -4.72
C ALA A 73 9.27 0.92 -4.35
N ALA A 74 8.23 0.20 -3.90
CA ALA A 74 6.99 0.79 -3.41
C ALA A 74 7.23 1.69 -2.20
N LEU A 75 7.98 1.21 -1.21
CA LEU A 75 8.30 2.00 -0.01
C LEU A 75 9.05 3.27 -0.35
N ARG A 76 10.03 3.22 -1.26
CA ARG A 76 10.75 4.42 -1.72
C ARG A 76 9.82 5.42 -2.38
N LEU A 77 8.92 4.97 -3.25
CA LEU A 77 7.97 5.87 -3.92
C LEU A 77 7.02 6.51 -2.90
N SER A 78 6.39 5.69 -2.05
CA SER A 78 5.48 6.16 -1.01
C SER A 78 6.15 7.12 -0.03
N PHE A 79 7.41 6.86 0.36
CA PHE A 79 8.16 7.75 1.25
C PHE A 79 8.51 9.07 0.56
N THR A 80 8.88 9.03 -0.72
CA THR A 80 9.19 10.24 -1.49
C THR A 80 7.96 11.14 -1.65
N GLU A 81 6.78 10.55 -1.85
CA GLU A 81 5.53 11.28 -2.08
C GLU A 81 4.85 11.74 -0.77
N HIS A 82 5.00 10.96 0.32
CA HIS A 82 4.19 11.13 1.53
C HIS A 82 4.98 11.11 2.85
N GLY A 83 6.31 11.06 2.83
CA GLY A 83 7.16 10.87 4.03
C GLY A 83 6.91 11.88 5.15
N ASP A 84 6.66 13.15 4.82
CA ASP A 84 6.37 14.20 5.83
C ASP A 84 4.89 14.21 6.28
N ALA A 85 4.02 13.53 5.54
CA ALA A 85 2.57 13.58 5.70
C ALA A 85 1.96 12.29 6.29
N ILE A 86 2.76 11.27 6.56
CA ILE A 86 2.30 9.96 7.03
C ILE A 86 3.14 9.53 8.24
N ASP A 87 2.49 8.89 9.21
CA ASP A 87 3.16 8.42 10.43
C ASP A 87 3.58 6.94 10.32
N TRP A 88 2.80 6.14 9.57
CA TRP A 88 3.05 4.71 9.39
C TRP A 88 2.84 4.25 7.94
N PHE A 89 3.72 3.35 7.51
CA PHE A 89 3.59 2.65 6.23
C PHE A 89 3.22 1.19 6.50
N LEU A 90 2.09 0.74 5.95
CA LEU A 90 1.60 -0.63 6.07
C LEU A 90 1.70 -1.33 4.72
N LYS A 91 2.41 -2.46 4.67
CA LYS A 91 2.49 -3.32 3.47
C LYS A 91 1.47 -4.46 3.59
N GLY A 92 0.67 -4.66 2.55
CA GLY A 92 -0.24 -5.80 2.40
C GLY A 92 -0.22 -6.36 0.98
N ASP A 93 -0.81 -7.53 0.79
CA ASP A 93 -1.00 -8.16 -0.53
C ASP A 93 -2.50 -8.21 -0.89
N ASP A 94 -2.81 -8.48 -2.16
CA ASP A 94 -4.19 -8.47 -2.69
C ASP A 94 -5.11 -9.59 -2.15
N ASP A 95 -4.56 -10.53 -1.40
CA ASP A 95 -5.25 -11.62 -0.69
C ASP A 95 -5.20 -11.48 0.83
N THR A 96 -4.85 -10.30 1.35
CA THR A 96 -4.84 -9.98 2.78
C THR A 96 -6.12 -9.26 3.22
N TYR A 97 -6.59 -9.54 4.45
CA TYR A 97 -7.61 -8.75 5.15
C TYR A 97 -7.07 -8.25 6.49
N ILE A 98 -7.19 -6.94 6.76
CA ILE A 98 -6.67 -6.30 7.99
C ILE A 98 -7.81 -5.57 8.70
N ILE A 99 -7.91 -5.72 10.02
CA ILE A 99 -8.81 -4.93 10.87
C ILE A 99 -8.02 -3.70 11.33
N MET A 100 -8.31 -2.52 10.77
CA MET A 100 -7.52 -1.31 10.99
C MET A 100 -7.81 -0.65 12.35
N GLU A 101 -9.01 -0.88 12.90
CA GLU A 101 -9.49 -0.24 14.12
C GLU A 101 -9.18 -1.03 15.40
N ASN A 102 -8.31 -2.04 15.34
CA ASN A 102 -8.06 -2.92 16.49
C ASN A 102 -7.55 -2.08 17.69
N PRO A 103 -8.35 -1.93 18.77
CA PRO A 103 -8.07 -1.00 19.86
C PRO A 103 -6.96 -1.47 20.80
#